data_AF-A0A915CMS1-F1
#
_entry.id   AF-A0A915CMS1-F1
#
_cell.length_a   1.000
_cell.length_b   1.000
_cell.length_c   1.000
_cell.angle_alpha   90.00
_cell.angle_beta   90.00
_cell.angle_gamma   90.00
#
_symmetry.space_group_name_H-M   'P 1'
#
loop_
_entity.id
_entity.type
_entity.pdbx_description
1 polymer ?
#
loop_
_entity_poly.entity_id
_entity_poly.type
_entity_poly.pdbx_seq_one_letter_code
_entity_poly.pdbx_strand_id
1 'polypeptide(L)'
;MKFCLLLSIATSVLYLAWTLQQYISGYRRPSLLLPMSAICIGWIGACFELFDFPPLFWVFDAHSIFHLCTIPVPWLWARFVCDEYFYEISSVRRPSGFSKIHKII
;
A
#
# COMPACT_ATOMS: atom_id res chain seq x y z
N MET A 1 -2.35 -5.38 21.16
CA MET A 1 -2.58 -4.08 20.49
C MET A 1 -1.33 -3.21 20.37
N LYS A 2 -0.65 -2.83 21.46
CA LYS A 2 0.50 -1.89 21.41
C LYS A 2 1.61 -2.29 20.41
N PHE A 3 2.04 -3.55 20.43
CA PHE A 3 3.06 -4.05 19.50
C PHE A 3 2.59 -4.01 18.03
N CYS A 4 1.36 -4.46 17.77
CA CYS A 4 0.78 -4.44 16.42
C CYS A 4 0.63 -3.01 15.88
N LEU A 5 0.28 -2.05 16.75
CA LEU A 5 0.21 -0.64 16.39
C LEU A 5 1.60 -0.08 16.05
N LEU A 6 2.63 -0.39 16.86
CA LEU A 6 4.01 0.00 16.57
C LEU A 6 4.50 -0.56 15.24
N LEU A 7 4.23 -1.85 14.97
CA LEU A 7 4.56 -2.47 13.70
C LEU A 7 3.82 -1.77 12.54
N SER A 8 2.54 -1.48 12.70
CA SER A 8 1.72 -0.79 11.69
C SER A 8 2.25 0.61 11.38
N ILE A 9 2.67 1.36 12.41
CA ILE A 9 3.32 2.67 12.26
C ILE A 9 4.63 2.52 11.48
N ALA A 10 5.51 1.61 11.90
CA ALA A 10 6.79 1.39 11.25
C ALA A 10 6.61 1.01 9.77
N THR A 11 5.72 0.06 9.47
CA THR A 11 5.40 -0.37 8.10
C THR A 11 4.83 0.78 7.28
N SER A 12 3.93 1.58 7.85
CA SER A 12 3.33 2.74 7.15
C SER A 12 4.38 3.78 6.77
N VAL A 13 5.26 4.13 7.71
CA VAL A 13 6.35 5.09 7.47
C VAL A 13 7.29 4.59 6.38
N LEU A 14 7.70 3.31 6.45
CA LEU A 14 8.59 2.70 5.47
C LEU A 14 8.02 2.78 4.06
N TYR A 15 6.77 2.35 3.87
CA TYR A 15 6.15 2.35 2.55
C TYR A 15 5.76 3.74 2.06
N LEU A 16 5.36 4.67 2.94
CA LEU A 16 5.16 6.07 2.58
C LEU A 16 6.45 6.71 2.06
N ALA A 17 7.56 6.54 2.80
CA ALA A 17 8.86 7.05 2.40
C ALA A 17 9.31 6.44 1.07
N TRP A 18 9.14 5.13 0.89
CA TRP A 18 9.44 4.44 -0.36
C TRP A 18 8.58 4.96 -1.52
N THR A 19 7.26 5.09 -1.35
CA THR A 19 6.38 5.62 -2.41
C THR A 19 6.72 7.06 -2.78
N LEU A 20 7.06 7.90 -1.80
CA LEU A 20 7.47 9.28 -2.04
C LEU A 20 8.78 9.35 -2.82
N GLN A 21 9.77 8.53 -2.43
CA GLN A 21 11.03 8.42 -3.15
C GLN A 21 10.82 8.00 -4.61
N GLN A 22 9.96 7.00 -4.86
CA GLN A 22 9.64 6.56 -6.22
C GLN A 22 8.91 7.64 -7.02
N TYR A 23 7.96 8.34 -6.40
CA TYR A 23 7.25 9.46 -7.02
C TYR A 23 8.20 10.58 -7.45
N ILE A 24 9.13 10.97 -6.57
CA ILE A 24 10.13 12.02 -6.85
C ILE A 24 11.14 11.57 -7.91
N SER A 25 11.51 10.28 -7.93
CA SER A 25 12.46 9.71 -8.89
C SER A 25 11.95 9.69 -10.34
N GLY A 26 10.67 10.01 -10.57
CA GLY A 26 10.07 10.10 -11.89
C GLY A 26 9.79 8.75 -12.57
N TYR A 27 10.03 7.63 -11.88
CA TYR A 27 9.66 6.32 -12.37
C TYR A 27 8.14 6.15 -12.30
N ARG A 28 7.50 5.94 -13.45
CA ARG A 28 6.06 5.62 -13.51
C ARG A 28 5.84 4.15 -13.14
N ARG A 29 5.75 3.88 -11.83
CA ARG A 29 5.37 2.58 -11.28
C ARG A 29 3.83 2.55 -11.10
N PRO A 30 3.09 1.69 -11.83
CA PRO A 30 1.62 1.63 -11.71
C PRO A 30 1.15 1.12 -10.34
N SER A 31 2.03 0.39 -9.64
CA SER A 31 1.81 -0.22 -8.33
C SER A 31 1.72 0.77 -7.16
N LEU A 32 2.13 2.05 -7.32
CA LEU A 32 2.27 3.00 -6.20
C LEU A 32 0.96 3.27 -5.45
N LEU A 33 -0.19 3.13 -6.11
CA LEU A 33 -1.50 3.33 -5.49
C LEU A 33 -1.88 2.19 -4.54
N LEU A 34 -1.36 0.99 -4.75
CA LEU A 34 -1.70 -0.20 -3.95
C LEU A 34 -1.25 -0.11 -2.49
N PRO A 35 0.03 0.18 -2.17
CA PRO A 35 0.46 0.32 -0.77
C PRO A 35 -0.19 1.55 -0.11
N MET A 36 -0.47 2.63 -0.86
CA MET A 36 -1.19 3.79 -0.34
C MET A 36 -2.61 3.43 0.06
N SER A 37 -3.33 2.71 -0.82
CA SER A 37 -4.68 2.22 -0.54
C SER A 37 -4.70 1.29 0.68
N ALA A 38 -3.73 0.36 0.75
CA ALA A 38 -3.61 -0.58 1.87
C ALA A 38 -3.35 0.13 3.20
N ILE A 39 -2.46 1.12 3.22
CA ILE A 39 -2.17 1.94 4.39
C ILE A 39 -3.39 2.75 4.80
N CYS A 40 -4.03 3.46 3.87
CA CYS A 40 -5.21 4.27 4.16
C CYS A 40 -6.35 3.43 4.76
N ILE A 41 -6.70 2.30 4.12
CA ILE A 41 -7.78 1.43 4.61
C ILE A 41 -7.41 0.82 5.97
N GLY A 42 -6.16 0.39 6.16
CA GLY A 42 -5.67 -0.14 7.42
C GLY A 42 -5.78 0.86 8.57
N TRP A 43 -5.41 2.13 8.34
CA TRP A 43 -5.53 3.19 9.34
C TRP A 43 -6.98 3.59 9.62
N ILE A 44 -7.86 3.60 8.60
CA ILE A 44 -9.29 3.80 8.81
C ILE A 44 -9.85 2.71 9.74
N GLY A 45 -9.52 1.44 9.48
CA GLY A 45 -9.90 0.34 10.36
C GLY A 45 -9.35 0.51 11.78
N ALA A 46 -8.06 0.83 11.91
CA ALA A 46 -7.42 1.04 13.22
C ALA A 46 -8.07 2.18 14.02
N CYS A 47 -8.50 3.26 13.36
CA CYS A 47 -9.24 4.34 14.01
C CYS A 47 -10.54 3.82 14.62
N PHE A 48 -11.32 3.02 13.89
CA PHE A 48 -12.56 2.44 14.44
C PHE A 48 -12.28 1.60 15.69
N GLU A 49 -11.31 0.70 15.63
CA GLU A 49 -10.90 -0.13 16.78
C GLU A 49 -10.45 0.72 17.99
N LEU A 50 -9.77 1.86 17.76
CA LEU A 50 -9.29 2.73 18.83
C LEU A 50 -10.40 3.59 19.46
N PHE A 51 -11.41 4.00 18.69
CA PHE A 51 -12.52 4.82 19.19
C PHE A 51 -13.59 4.01 19.92
N ASP A 52 -13.68 2.70 19.65
CA ASP A 52 -14.49 1.71 20.39
C ASP A 52 -15.91 2.19 20.71
N PHE A 53 -16.70 2.47 19.66
CA PHE A 53 -18.08 2.93 19.80
C PHE A 53 -19.06 1.74 19.97
N PRO A 54 -20.16 1.92 20.73
CA PRO A 54 -21.16 0.86 20.95
C PRO A 54 -21.93 0.52 19.66
N PRO A 55 -22.51 -0.70 19.54
CA PRO A 55 -23.18 -1.14 18.32
C PRO A 55 -24.22 -0.13 17.78
N LEU A 56 -24.00 0.35 16.56
CA LEU A 56 -24.97 1.15 15.82
C LEU A 56 -26.10 0.26 15.34
N PHE A 57 -27.33 0.65 15.67
CA PHE A 57 -28.56 -0.08 15.34
C PHE A 57 -28.58 -1.55 15.79
N TRP A 58 -27.71 -1.95 16.74
CA TRP A 58 -27.50 -3.34 17.14
C TRP A 58 -26.96 -4.26 16.02
N VAL A 59 -26.42 -3.67 14.94
CA VAL A 59 -25.91 -4.41 13.78
C VAL A 59 -24.40 -4.27 13.62
N PHE A 60 -23.87 -3.04 13.68
CA PHE A 60 -22.45 -2.76 13.43
C PHE A 60 -21.80 -2.08 14.63
N ASP A 61 -20.80 -2.72 15.22
CA ASP A 61 -19.90 -2.11 16.21
C ASP A 61 -18.57 -1.68 15.56
N ALA A 62 -17.71 -1.03 16.35
CA ALA A 62 -16.38 -0.63 15.90
C ALA A 62 -15.55 -1.81 15.38
N HIS A 63 -15.64 -2.95 16.05
CA HIS A 63 -14.84 -4.14 15.77
C HIS A 63 -15.22 -4.83 14.45
N SER A 64 -16.51 -4.92 14.15
CA SER A 64 -17.01 -5.47 12.88
C SER A 64 -16.62 -4.58 11.69
N ILE A 65 -16.62 -3.25 11.85
CA ILE A 65 -16.12 -2.34 10.82
C ILE A 65 -14.60 -2.45 10.67
N PHE A 66 -13.85 -2.61 11.76
CA PHE A 66 -12.42 -2.92 11.71
C PHE A 66 -12.15 -4.19 10.89
N HIS A 67 -12.92 -5.26 11.12
CA HIS A 67 -12.82 -6.48 10.32
C HIS A 67 -13.14 -6.24 8.85
N LEU A 68 -14.19 -5.48 8.54
CA LEU A 68 -14.54 -5.14 7.17
C LEU A 68 -13.40 -4.39 6.45
N CYS A 69 -12.78 -3.41 7.10
CA CYS A 69 -11.65 -2.66 6.56
C CYS A 69 -10.41 -3.55 6.34
N THR A 70 -10.17 -4.54 7.18
CA THR A 70 -8.94 -5.35 7.11
C THR A 70 -9.00 -6.47 6.05
N ILE A 71 -10.19 -6.87 5.57
CA ILE A 71 -10.35 -7.88 4.48
C ILE A 71 -9.57 -7.53 3.20
N PRO A 72 -9.68 -6.33 2.60
CA PRO A 72 -8.97 -6.00 1.36
C PRO A 72 -7.46 -5.78 1.55
N VAL A 73 -6.98 -5.53 2.78
CA VAL A 73 -5.58 -5.12 3.03
C VAL A 73 -4.57 -6.19 2.57
N PRO A 74 -4.67 -7.48 2.93
CA PRO A 74 -3.76 -8.52 2.43
C PRO A 74 -3.77 -8.66 0.91
N TRP A 75 -4.95 -8.51 0.28
CA TRP A 75 -5.08 -8.60 -1.16
C TRP A 75 -4.35 -7.45 -1.89
N LEU A 76 -4.47 -6.22 -1.37
CA LEU A 76 -3.74 -5.06 -1.90
C LEU A 76 -2.23 -5.24 -1.79
N TRP A 77 -1.73 -5.76 -0.66
CA TRP A 77 -0.31 -6.06 -0.50
C TRP A 77 0.16 -7.17 -1.43
N ALA A 78 -0.62 -8.23 -1.60
CA ALA A 78 -0.28 -9.31 -2.53
C ALA A 78 -0.19 -8.79 -3.98
N ARG A 79 -1.17 -7.97 -4.40
CA ARG A 79 -1.16 -7.31 -5.71
C ARG A 79 0.06 -6.41 -5.88
N PHE A 80 0.38 -5.60 -4.87
CA PHE A 80 1.56 -4.74 -4.88
C PHE A 80 2.85 -5.53 -5.13
N VAL A 81 3.05 -6.63 -4.39
CA VAL A 81 4.25 -7.48 -4.55
C VAL A 81 4.32 -8.10 -5.95
N CYS A 82 3.20 -8.60 -6.47
CA CYS A 82 3.15 -9.15 -7.83
C CYS A 82 3.50 -8.07 -8.88
N ASP A 83 2.90 -6.88 -8.77
CA ASP A 83 3.12 -5.81 -9.74
C ASP A 83 4.56 -5.29 -9.70
N GLU A 84 5.16 -5.16 -8.51
CA GLU A 84 6.57 -4.80 -8.38
C GLU A 84 7.49 -5.88 -8.95
N TYR A 85 7.20 -7.16 -8.70
CA TYR A 85 7.96 -8.27 -9.27
C TYR A 85 7.96 -8.23 -10.81
N PHE A 86 6.79 -8.02 -11.42
CA PHE A 86 6.69 -7.91 -12.88
C PHE A 86 7.35 -6.64 -13.42
N TYR A 87 7.23 -5.51 -12.71
CA TYR A 87 7.90 -4.26 -13.07
C TYR A 87 9.41 -4.46 -13.12
N GLU A 88 10.01 -5.04 -12.08
CA GLU A 88 11.46 -5.24 -12.01
C GLU A 88 11.97 -6.25 -13.05
N ILE A 89 11.25 -7.34 -13.31
CA ILE A 89 11.65 -8.27 -14.39
C ILE A 89 11.55 -7.62 -15.77
N SER A 90 10.51 -6.81 -15.99
CA SER A 90 10.33 -6.11 -17.26
C SER A 90 11.38 -5.01 -17.48
N SER A 91 11.85 -4.38 -16.41
CA SER A 91 12.89 -3.35 -16.47
C SER A 91 14.25 -3.96 -16.82
N VAL A 92 14.58 -5.13 -16.25
CA VAL A 92 15.82 -5.89 -16.54
C VAL A 92 15.85 -6.39 -17.99
N ARG A 93 14.71 -6.78 -18.56
CA ARG A 93 14.63 -7.25 -19.95
C ARG A 93 14.77 -6.15 -21.00
N ARG A 94 14.68 -4.87 -20.64
CA ARG A 94 14.95 -3.77 -21.57
C ARG A 94 16.47 -3.58 -21.69
N PRO A 95 17.11 -3.93 -22.82
CA PRO A 95 18.55 -3.72 -22.96
C PRO A 95 18.86 -2.23 -22.79
N SER A 96 19.81 -1.93 -21.90
CA SER A 96 20.26 -0.61 -21.49
C SER A 96 20.76 0.29 -22.65
N GLY A 97 20.86 -0.24 -23.87
CA GLY A 97 21.19 0.49 -25.09
C GLY A 97 20.02 1.05 -25.89
N PHE A 98 18.77 0.62 -25.68
CA PHE A 98 17.66 1.03 -26.56
C PHE A 98 17.09 2.43 -26.26
N SER A 99 17.32 2.95 -25.05
CA SER A 99 16.85 4.28 -24.64
C SER A 99 17.68 5.44 -25.23
N LYS A 100 18.96 5.21 -25.57
CA LYS A 100 19.80 6.26 -26.18
C LYS A 100 19.47 6.52 -27.65
N ILE A 101 18.92 5.54 -28.36
CA ILE A 101 18.67 5.65 -29.81
C ILE A 101 17.45 6.55 -30.11
N HIS A 102 16.48 6.63 -29.20
CA HIS A 102 15.26 7.43 -29.39
C HIS A 102 15.35 8.88 -28.89
N LYS A 103 16.52 9.33 -28.40
CA LYS A 103 16.79 10.75 -28.11
C LYS A 103 17.64 11.44 -29.19
N ILE A 104 17.99 10.73 -30.27
CA ILE A 104 18.90 11.20 -31.33
C ILE A 104 18.23 11.21 -32.72
N ILE A 105 16.97 10.76 -32.83
CA ILE A 105 16.13 10.90 -34.05
C ILE A 105 14.94 11.77 -33.67
#